data_AF-N9MQI8-F1
#
_entry.id   AF-N9MQI8-F1
#
_cell.length_a   1.000
_cell.length_b   1.000
_cell.length_c   1.000
_cell.angle_alpha   90.00
_cell.angle_beta   90.00
_cell.angle_gamma   90.00
#
_symmetry.space_group_name_H-M   'P 1'
#
loop_
_entity.id
_entity.type
_entity.pdbx_description
1 polymer ?
#
loop_
_entity_poly.entity_id
_entity_poly.type
_entity_poly.pdbx_seq_one_letter_code
_entity_poly.pdbx_strand_id
1 'polypeptide(L)'
;MDTVNILTLIISLTALLVTYAVFKSDQQPQVLIFATPHYGKESLIQLHIKNIGKSIAHNVRIFSDQPIPQAAFGIEKLNSNKQFFDSGIFKNGITVFPPNQSYIYGWGQYGGLKESLKNTSITFTVTYFYKHPLNLWKTKITNISIIDINELESLPSSNGGILEQLKNINKSLTTLNQKIEKKL
;
A
#
# COMPACT_ATOMS: atom_id res chain seq x y z
N MET A 1 32.00 -32.32 -33.12
CA MET A 1 30.70 -31.74 -32.69
C MET A 1 30.27 -30.82 -33.82
N ASP A 2 29.19 -31.16 -34.51
CA ASP A 2 28.78 -30.47 -35.73
C ASP A 2 28.42 -29.01 -35.45
N THR A 3 28.68 -28.12 -36.40
CA THR A 3 28.38 -26.67 -36.28
C THR A 3 26.92 -26.42 -35.92
N VAL A 4 26.02 -27.26 -36.43
CA VAL A 4 24.59 -27.28 -36.09
C VAL A 4 24.39 -27.59 -34.60
N ASN A 5 25.07 -28.58 -34.04
CA ASN A 5 24.95 -28.94 -32.62
C ASN A 5 25.47 -27.83 -31.70
N ILE A 6 26.55 -27.15 -32.08
CA ILE A 6 27.07 -25.99 -31.35
C ILE A 6 26.06 -24.84 -31.38
N LEU A 7 25.49 -24.54 -32.55
CA LEU A 7 24.48 -23.50 -32.71
C LEU A 7 23.21 -23.79 -31.89
N THR A 8 22.71 -25.03 -31.95
CA THR A 8 21.55 -25.47 -31.15
C THR A 8 21.81 -25.36 -29.65
N LEU A 9 23.03 -25.70 -29.20
CA LEU A 9 23.41 -25.55 -27.79
C LEU A 9 23.39 -24.08 -27.36
N ILE A 10 23.93 -23.18 -28.17
CA ILE A 10 23.96 -21.74 -27.87
C ILE A 10 22.54 -21.16 -27.82
N ILE A 11 21.69 -21.51 -28.78
CA ILE A 11 20.29 -21.05 -28.81
C ILE A 11 19.55 -21.54 -27.56
N SER A 12 19.71 -22.83 -27.22
CA SER A 12 19.06 -23.43 -26.06
C SER A 12 19.52 -22.79 -24.75
N LEU A 13 20.82 -22.54 -24.60
CA LEU A 13 21.37 -21.89 -23.43
C LEU A 13 20.87 -20.45 -23.30
N THR A 14 20.81 -19.72 -24.41
CA THR A 14 20.29 -18.34 -24.44
C THR A 14 18.81 -18.31 -24.06
N ALA A 15 18.00 -19.22 -24.62
CA ALA A 15 16.59 -19.35 -24.26
C ALA A 15 16.42 -19.63 -22.76
N LEU A 16 17.20 -20.56 -22.19
CA LEU A 16 17.19 -20.85 -20.76
C LEU A 16 17.52 -19.62 -19.92
N LEU A 17 18.54 -18.85 -20.29
CA LEU A 17 18.94 -17.63 -19.58
C LEU A 17 17.83 -16.56 -19.62
N VAL A 18 17.19 -16.37 -20.77
CA VAL A 18 16.07 -15.43 -20.92
C VAL A 18 14.88 -15.87 -20.08
N THR A 19 14.48 -17.14 -20.17
CA THR A 19 13.38 -17.69 -19.36
C THR A 19 13.67 -17.55 -17.87
N TYR A 20 14.91 -17.82 -17.45
CA TYR A 20 15.33 -17.63 -16.06
C TYR A 20 15.26 -16.16 -15.63
N ALA A 21 15.72 -15.22 -16.45
CA ALA A 21 15.66 -13.80 -16.14
C ALA A 21 14.22 -13.31 -15.97
N VAL A 22 13.32 -13.69 -16.88
CA VAL A 22 11.89 -13.36 -16.81
C VAL A 22 11.25 -13.95 -15.57
N PHE A 23 11.47 -15.25 -15.31
CA PHE A 23 10.94 -15.92 -14.12
C PHE A 23 11.44 -15.26 -12.83
N LYS A 24 12.73 -14.97 -12.74
CA LYS A 24 13.34 -14.31 -11.58
C LYS A 24 12.79 -12.90 -11.37
N SER A 25 12.47 -12.17 -12.42
CA SER A 25 11.85 -10.85 -12.33
C SER A 25 10.41 -10.93 -11.83
N ASP A 26 9.64 -11.88 -12.36
CA ASP A 26 8.21 -12.06 -12.04
C ASP A 26 7.97 -12.52 -10.59
N GLN A 27 8.91 -13.28 -10.03
CA GLN A 27 8.79 -13.83 -8.67
C GLN A 27 9.24 -12.87 -7.57
N GLN A 28 9.74 -11.68 -7.88
CA GLN A 28 10.27 -10.77 -6.87
C GLN A 28 9.15 -10.18 -6.00
N PRO A 29 9.41 -9.92 -4.70
CA PRO A 29 8.54 -9.08 -3.91
C PRO A 29 8.60 -7.66 -4.48
N GLN A 30 7.54 -6.90 -4.29
CA GLN A 30 7.54 -5.48 -4.64
C GLN A 30 6.67 -4.77 -3.63
N VAL A 31 7.31 -3.95 -2.79
CA VAL A 31 6.62 -3.21 -1.74
C VAL A 31 6.40 -1.78 -2.20
N LEU A 32 5.13 -1.38 -2.30
CA LEU A 32 4.70 -0.06 -2.73
C LEU A 32 4.02 0.67 -1.58
N ILE A 33 4.28 1.97 -1.47
CA ILE A 33 3.56 2.87 -0.56
C ILE A 33 2.81 3.89 -1.41
N PHE A 34 1.49 3.98 -1.22
CA PHE A 34 0.64 4.87 -2.03
C PHE A 34 -0.55 5.38 -1.22
N ALA A 35 -1.15 6.49 -1.66
CA ALA A 35 -2.30 7.10 -1.01
C ALA A 35 -3.57 6.94 -1.86
N THR A 36 -4.71 6.71 -1.20
CA THR A 36 -6.03 6.61 -1.87
C THR A 36 -7.11 7.31 -1.04
N PRO A 37 -8.23 7.74 -1.63
CA PRO A 37 -9.37 8.18 -0.86
C PRO A 37 -10.04 6.99 -0.17
N HIS A 38 -10.70 7.22 0.97
CA HIS A 38 -11.55 6.23 1.62
C HIS A 38 -12.97 6.30 1.06
N TYR A 39 -13.42 5.24 0.38
CA TYR A 39 -14.74 5.19 -0.28
C TYR A 39 -15.96 5.11 0.66
N GLY A 40 -15.79 5.39 1.95
CA GLY A 40 -16.84 5.26 2.97
C GLY A 40 -16.72 6.24 4.13
N LYS A 41 -15.66 7.08 4.14
CA LYS A 41 -15.49 8.17 5.09
C LYS A 41 -15.14 9.41 4.28
N GLU A 42 -15.89 10.48 4.52
CA GLU A 42 -15.73 11.70 3.77
C GLU A 42 -14.35 12.32 4.00
N SER A 43 -13.71 12.74 2.90
CA SER A 43 -12.44 13.46 2.87
C SER A 43 -11.24 12.76 3.52
N LEU A 44 -11.39 11.50 3.95
CA LEU A 44 -10.31 10.71 4.54
C LEU A 44 -9.45 10.10 3.44
N ILE A 45 -8.15 10.39 3.52
CA ILE A 45 -7.11 9.78 2.71
C ILE A 45 -6.46 8.66 3.52
N GLN A 46 -6.27 7.51 2.87
CA GLN A 46 -5.59 6.35 3.42
C GLN A 46 -4.18 6.24 2.85
N LEU A 47 -3.23 5.87 3.71
CA LEU A 47 -1.88 5.48 3.32
C LEU A 47 -1.79 3.96 3.32
N HIS A 48 -1.47 3.39 2.16
CA HIS A 48 -1.34 1.95 1.95
C HIS A 48 0.12 1.59 1.86
N ILE A 49 0.50 0.50 2.54
CA ILE A 49 1.77 -0.18 2.37
C ILE A 49 1.43 -1.58 1.92
N LYS A 50 1.75 -1.93 0.67
CA LYS A 50 1.32 -3.20 0.06
C LYS A 50 2.49 -3.92 -0.59
N ASN A 51 2.58 -5.22 -0.37
CA ASN A 51 3.40 -6.08 -1.21
C ASN A 51 2.58 -6.51 -2.43
N ILE A 52 2.86 -5.93 -3.59
CA ILE A 52 2.21 -6.27 -4.87
C ILE A 52 2.96 -7.35 -5.66
N GLY A 53 4.15 -7.75 -5.17
CA GLY A 53 4.92 -8.84 -5.77
C GLY A 53 4.37 -10.23 -5.43
N LYS A 54 4.99 -11.25 -6.02
CA LYS A 54 4.53 -12.65 -5.91
C LYS A 54 5.19 -13.45 -4.77
N SER A 55 6.14 -12.84 -4.05
CA SER A 55 6.85 -13.50 -2.97
C SER A 55 6.96 -12.66 -1.71
N ILE A 56 7.51 -13.27 -0.66
CA ILE A 56 7.65 -12.66 0.67
C ILE A 56 8.82 -11.68 0.68
N ALA A 57 8.56 -10.45 1.15
CA ALA A 57 9.61 -9.51 1.52
C ALA A 57 9.99 -9.70 3.00
N HIS A 58 11.27 -9.96 3.28
CA HIS A 58 11.76 -10.18 4.64
C HIS A 58 12.43 -8.94 5.21
N ASN A 59 12.24 -8.69 6.51
CA ASN A 59 12.87 -7.60 7.26
C ASN A 59 12.72 -6.23 6.55
N VAL A 60 11.49 -5.90 6.20
CA VAL A 60 11.14 -4.65 5.53
C VAL A 60 11.42 -3.47 6.46
N ARG A 61 12.16 -2.49 5.95
CA ARG A 61 12.44 -1.21 6.61
C ARG A 61 11.95 -0.09 5.71
N ILE A 62 11.20 0.84 6.29
CA ILE A 62 10.62 1.98 5.58
C ILE A 62 11.31 3.24 6.10
N PHE A 63 11.79 4.05 5.17
CA PHE A 63 12.38 5.35 5.44
C PHE A 63 11.61 6.41 4.66
N SER A 64 11.58 7.63 5.17
CA SER A 64 11.05 8.78 4.46
C SER A 64 12.03 9.95 4.53
N ASP A 65 12.02 10.79 3.50
CA ASP A 65 12.76 12.05 3.41
C ASP A 65 12.26 13.13 4.38
N GLN A 66 11.03 13.00 4.89
CA GLN A 66 10.46 13.90 5.88
C GLN A 66 9.55 13.16 6.89
N PRO A 67 9.21 13.76 8.05
CA PRO A 67 8.34 13.12 9.03
C PRO A 67 6.97 12.77 8.45
N ILE A 68 6.53 11.51 8.65
CA ILE A 68 5.27 11.00 8.10
C ILE A 68 4.11 11.47 8.99
N PRO A 69 3.21 12.34 8.50
CA PRO A 69 2.11 12.86 9.31
C PRO A 69 1.19 11.74 9.76
N GLN A 70 0.74 11.81 11.00
CA GLN A 70 -0.26 10.91 11.58
C GLN A 70 -1.53 11.70 11.85
N ALA A 71 -2.66 11.21 11.33
CA ALA A 71 -3.98 11.82 11.59
C ALA A 71 -4.03 13.32 11.24
N ALA A 72 -3.53 13.69 10.05
CA ALA A 72 -3.47 15.07 9.58
C ALA A 72 -4.86 15.59 9.13
N PHE A 73 -5.75 15.82 10.10
CA PHE A 73 -7.12 16.32 9.89
C PHE A 73 -7.16 17.85 9.98
N GLY A 74 -7.86 18.49 9.05
CA GLY A 74 -7.94 19.94 8.93
C GLY A 74 -9.12 20.57 9.68
N ILE A 75 -8.90 21.83 10.10
CA ILE A 75 -9.80 22.82 10.69
C ILE A 75 -9.89 22.86 12.24
N GLU A 76 -10.09 21.75 12.97
CA GLU A 76 -10.15 21.82 14.45
C GLU A 76 -8.78 21.88 15.16
N LYS A 77 -7.69 21.58 14.43
CA LYS A 77 -6.36 21.30 14.98
C LYS A 77 -5.23 22.23 14.50
N LEU A 78 -5.55 23.37 13.91
CA LEU A 78 -4.58 24.40 13.48
C LEU A 78 -3.61 24.83 14.60
N ASN A 79 -4.04 24.74 15.86
CA ASN A 79 -3.24 25.10 17.05
C ASN A 79 -2.68 23.89 17.83
N SER A 80 -2.88 22.67 17.34
CA SER A 80 -2.37 21.46 18.01
C SER A 80 -1.03 21.04 17.41
N ASN A 81 -0.16 20.44 18.24
CA ASN A 81 1.10 19.91 17.76
C ASN A 81 0.86 18.84 16.68
N LYS A 82 1.53 19.02 15.54
CA LYS A 82 1.54 18.04 14.45
C LYS A 82 2.03 16.70 14.99
N GLN A 83 1.27 15.65 14.72
CA GLN A 83 1.60 14.29 15.11
C GLN A 83 2.24 13.56 13.93
N PHE A 84 3.22 12.72 14.22
CA PHE A 84 3.95 11.94 13.23
C PHE A 84 4.02 10.48 13.68
N PHE A 85 4.11 9.56 12.73
CA PHE A 85 4.29 8.15 13.06
C PHE A 85 5.65 7.91 13.73
N ASP A 86 5.63 7.62 15.03
CA ASP A 86 6.80 7.30 15.85
C ASP A 86 6.77 5.86 16.38
N SER A 87 5.87 5.03 15.84
CA SER A 87 5.56 3.69 16.29
C SER A 87 5.10 2.79 15.13
N GLY A 88 4.86 1.51 15.41
CA GLY A 88 4.41 0.54 14.41
C GLY A 88 5.45 0.25 13.33
N ILE A 89 4.98 -0.03 12.11
CA ILE A 89 5.84 -0.48 11.00
C ILE A 89 6.84 0.58 10.53
N PHE A 90 6.53 1.87 10.71
CA PHE A 90 7.40 2.97 10.30
C PHE A 90 8.63 3.11 11.20
N LYS A 91 8.56 2.63 12.45
CA LYS A 91 9.71 2.57 13.37
C LYS A 91 10.35 1.19 13.41
N ASN A 92 9.53 0.14 13.58
CA ASN A 92 10.01 -1.20 13.87
C ASN A 92 10.21 -2.06 12.62
N GLY A 93 9.68 -1.65 11.47
CA GLY A 93 9.69 -2.46 10.24
C GLY A 93 8.69 -3.62 10.27
N ILE A 94 8.83 -4.51 9.28
CA ILE A 94 7.99 -5.71 9.13
C ILE A 94 8.91 -6.93 8.94
N THR A 95 8.85 -7.91 9.85
CA THR A 95 9.73 -9.09 9.78
C THR A 95 9.44 -9.97 8.56
N VAL A 96 8.16 -10.21 8.29
CA VAL A 96 7.68 -11.03 7.17
C VAL A 96 6.52 -10.29 6.52
N PHE A 97 6.66 -9.95 5.25
CA PHE A 97 5.61 -9.29 4.47
C PHE A 97 5.17 -10.16 3.28
N PRO A 98 4.16 -11.02 3.47
CA PRO A 98 3.58 -11.88 2.45
C PRO A 98 3.12 -11.14 1.19
N PRO A 99 3.09 -11.84 0.03
CA PRO A 99 2.53 -11.28 -1.19
C PRO A 99 1.04 -10.93 -1.00
N ASN A 100 0.59 -9.87 -1.67
CA ASN A 100 -0.77 -9.31 -1.63
C ASN A 100 -1.26 -8.81 -0.27
N GLN A 101 -0.47 -8.89 0.79
CA GLN A 101 -0.82 -8.30 2.07
C GLN A 101 -0.69 -6.77 2.02
N SER A 102 -1.59 -6.08 2.73
CA SER A 102 -1.60 -4.62 2.86
C SER A 102 -1.73 -4.20 4.32
N TYR A 103 -1.05 -3.12 4.69
CA TYR A 103 -1.30 -2.34 5.89
C TYR A 103 -1.88 -0.99 5.49
N ILE A 104 -3.03 -0.64 6.07
CA ILE A 104 -3.80 0.54 5.69
C ILE A 104 -3.93 1.44 6.91
N TYR A 105 -3.47 2.68 6.78
CA TYR A 105 -3.56 3.71 7.82
C TYR A 105 -4.46 4.84 7.37
N GLY A 106 -5.27 5.38 8.30
CA GLY A 106 -5.91 6.69 8.08
C GLY A 106 -4.84 7.77 8.14
N TRP A 107 -4.55 8.40 7.01
CA TRP A 107 -3.43 9.34 6.90
C TRP A 107 -3.84 10.75 7.32
N GLY A 108 -4.99 11.21 6.83
CA GLY A 108 -5.51 12.54 7.13
C GLY A 108 -6.53 13.01 6.10
N GLN A 109 -6.73 14.31 6.04
CA GLN A 109 -7.48 15.00 4.99
C GLN A 109 -6.52 15.77 4.09
N TYR A 110 -6.94 16.06 2.86
CA TYR A 110 -6.10 16.77 1.88
C TYR A 110 -5.49 18.06 2.44
N GLY A 111 -6.32 18.95 3.01
CA GLY A 111 -5.85 20.21 3.58
C GLY A 111 -4.83 20.03 4.72
N GLY A 112 -5.08 19.09 5.63
CA GLY A 112 -4.17 18.81 6.74
C GLY A 112 -2.86 18.15 6.30
N LEU A 113 -2.90 17.28 5.30
CA LEU A 113 -1.70 16.67 4.70
C LEU A 113 -0.87 17.71 3.96
N LYS A 114 -1.51 18.58 3.16
CA LYS A 114 -0.87 19.68 2.45
C LYS A 114 -0.13 20.61 3.41
N GLU A 115 -0.74 20.94 4.55
CA GLU A 115 -0.10 21.77 5.57
C GLU A 115 1.03 21.04 6.33
N SER A 116 0.83 19.76 6.65
CA SER A 116 1.83 18.95 7.39
C SER A 116 3.08 18.69 6.58
N LEU A 117 2.92 18.48 5.27
CA LEU A 117 4.00 18.23 4.31
C LEU A 117 4.49 19.51 3.62
N LYS A 118 4.06 20.69 4.09
CA LYS A 118 4.47 22.00 3.54
C LYS A 118 4.28 22.10 2.02
N ASN A 119 3.22 21.46 1.52
CA ASN A 119 2.90 21.39 0.09
C ASN A 119 4.02 20.78 -0.77
N THR A 120 4.80 19.84 -0.22
CA THR A 120 5.79 19.07 -0.98
C THR A 120 5.40 17.59 -1.06
N SER A 121 5.98 16.89 -2.02
CA SER A 121 5.89 15.44 -2.09
C SER A 121 6.64 14.79 -0.92
N ILE A 122 6.22 13.58 -0.56
CA ILE A 122 6.91 12.73 0.40
C ILE A 122 7.47 11.51 -0.34
N THR A 123 8.75 11.25 -0.14
CA THR A 123 9.45 10.11 -0.74
C THR A 123 9.64 9.02 0.30
N PHE A 124 9.16 7.83 0.00
CA PHE A 124 9.39 6.63 0.79
C PHE A 124 10.45 5.76 0.12
N THR A 125 11.45 5.35 0.90
CA THR A 125 12.42 4.33 0.52
C THR A 125 12.18 3.08 1.35
N VAL A 126 11.83 1.98 0.69
CA VAL A 126 11.58 0.69 1.32
C VAL A 126 12.72 -0.26 0.99
N THR A 127 13.34 -0.83 2.00
CA THR A 127 14.40 -1.84 1.83
C THR A 127 14.01 -3.16 2.47
N TYR A 128 14.32 -4.27 1.82
CA TYR A 128 14.00 -5.61 2.31
C TYR A 128 14.92 -6.66 1.70
N PHE A 129 14.83 -7.89 2.22
CA PHE A 129 15.55 -9.04 1.70
C PHE A 129 14.61 -10.01 0.99
N TYR A 130 15.07 -10.51 -0.15
CA TYR A 130 14.41 -11.56 -0.92
C TYR A 130 15.33 -12.77 -1.04
N LYS A 131 14.80 -13.99 -0.83
CA LYS A 131 15.50 -15.23 -1.13
C LYS A 131 14.83 -15.91 -2.32
N HIS A 132 15.39 -15.75 -3.50
CA HIS A 132 14.96 -16.53 -4.66
C HIS A 132 15.25 -18.02 -4.38
N PRO A 133 14.35 -18.97 -4.72
CA PRO A 133 14.57 -20.40 -4.47
C PRO A 133 15.89 -20.95 -5.02
N LEU A 134 16.31 -20.43 -6.17
CA LEU A 134 17.56 -20.80 -6.83
C LEU A 134 18.79 -19.97 -6.41
N ASN A 135 18.62 -18.94 -5.57
CA ASN A 135 19.75 -18.18 -5.03
C ASN A 135 20.22 -18.78 -3.70
N LEU A 136 21.54 -18.96 -3.56
CA LEU A 136 22.16 -19.39 -2.30
C LEU A 136 22.05 -18.32 -1.20
N TRP A 137 22.09 -17.04 -1.59
CA TRP A 137 22.05 -15.91 -0.66
C TRP A 137 20.83 -15.01 -0.87
N LYS A 138 20.46 -14.29 0.19
CA LYS A 138 19.41 -13.27 0.13
C LYS A 138 19.94 -12.03 -0.62
N THR A 139 19.10 -11.48 -1.47
CA THR A 139 19.36 -10.21 -2.17
C THR A 139 18.65 -9.08 -1.43
N LYS A 140 19.36 -7.98 -1.17
CA LYS A 140 18.75 -6.75 -0.67
C LYS A 140 18.13 -5.99 -1.84
N ILE A 141 16.87 -5.61 -1.71
CA ILE A 141 16.12 -4.86 -2.71
C ILE A 141 15.68 -3.53 -2.10
N THR A 142 15.63 -2.50 -2.94
CA THR A 142 15.15 -1.16 -2.60
C THR A 142 14.02 -0.77 -3.55
N ASN A 143 12.89 -0.31 -3.01
CA ASN A 143 11.81 0.30 -3.77
C ASN A 143 11.62 1.74 -3.31
N ILE A 144 11.32 2.63 -4.26
CA ILE A 144 11.05 4.04 -3.99
C ILE A 144 9.60 4.32 -4.38
N SER A 145 8.88 5.02 -3.53
CA SER A 145 7.52 5.50 -3.81
C SER A 145 7.45 6.98 -3.49
N ILE A 146 6.97 7.78 -4.43
CA ILE A 146 6.80 9.23 -4.26
C ILE A 146 5.30 9.48 -4.24
N ILE A 147 4.83 10.21 -3.23
CA ILE A 147 3.44 10.66 -3.15
C ILE A 147 3.46 12.18 -3.21
N ASP A 148 2.95 12.74 -4.31
CA ASP A 148 2.63 14.16 -4.40
C ASP A 148 1.22 14.40 -3.85
N ILE A 149 1.11 15.28 -2.87
CA ILE A 149 -0.17 15.59 -2.24
C ILE A 149 -1.13 16.26 -3.23
N ASN A 150 -0.62 16.98 -4.23
CA ASN A 150 -1.45 17.63 -5.23
C ASN A 150 -2.17 16.60 -6.13
N GLU A 151 -1.64 15.38 -6.29
CA GLU A 151 -2.35 14.28 -6.98
C GLU A 151 -3.61 13.84 -6.23
N LEU A 152 -3.71 14.20 -4.95
CA LEU A 152 -4.85 13.88 -4.10
C LEU A 152 -5.92 14.98 -4.11
N GLU A 153 -5.64 16.09 -4.78
CA GLU A 153 -6.59 17.18 -4.97
C GLU A 153 -7.76 16.71 -5.81
N SER A 154 -8.98 17.06 -5.40
CA SER A 154 -10.22 16.68 -6.10
C SER A 154 -10.51 15.18 -6.17
N LEU A 155 -9.81 14.33 -5.40
CA LEU A 155 -10.17 12.93 -5.29
C LEU A 155 -11.62 12.79 -4.78
N PRO A 156 -12.39 11.83 -5.33
CA PRO A 156 -13.77 11.64 -4.93
C PRO A 156 -13.84 11.27 -3.45
N SER A 157 -14.37 12.16 -2.63
CA SER A 157 -14.76 11.85 -1.26
C SER A 157 -16.11 11.15 -1.28
N SER A 158 -16.22 10.04 -0.55
CA SER A 158 -17.52 9.45 -0.29
C SER A 158 -18.30 10.41 0.61
N ASN A 159 -19.46 10.87 0.16
CA ASN A 159 -20.34 11.80 0.88
C ASN A 159 -21.00 11.19 2.14
N GLY A 160 -20.48 10.07 2.66
CA GLY A 160 -21.09 9.32 3.78
C GLY A 160 -22.47 8.74 3.50
N GLY A 161 -23.10 9.10 2.37
CA GLY A 161 -24.48 8.75 2.04
C GLY A 161 -24.73 7.25 1.94
N ILE A 162 -23.73 6.47 1.54
CA ILE A 162 -23.81 5.00 1.53
C ILE A 162 -24.03 4.45 2.94
N LEU A 163 -23.34 5.00 3.94
CA LEU A 163 -23.46 4.55 5.32
C LEU A 163 -24.82 4.96 5.93
N GLU A 164 -25.32 6.15 5.59
CA GLU A 164 -26.67 6.57 5.95
C GLU A 164 -27.74 5.70 5.28
N GLN A 165 -27.59 5.39 4.00
CA GLN A 165 -28.48 4.48 3.28
C GLN A 165 -28.50 3.10 3.94
N LEU A 166 -27.34 2.55 4.30
CA LEU A 166 -27.26 1.27 5.02
C LEU A 166 -27.92 1.33 6.40
N LYS A 167 -27.73 2.42 7.16
CA LYS A 167 -28.46 2.64 8.43
C LYS A 167 -29.97 2.67 8.22
N ASN A 168 -30.43 3.37 7.19
CA ASN A 168 -31.85 3.47 6.86
C ASN A 168 -32.45 2.14 6.43
N ILE A 169 -31.71 1.33 5.66
CA ILE A 169 -32.09 -0.04 5.28
C ILE A 169 -32.21 -0.89 6.54
N ASN A 170 -31.21 -0.88 7.42
CA ASN A 170 -31.24 -1.68 8.65
C ASN A 170 -32.43 -1.29 9.54
N LYS A 171 -32.68 0.02 9.73
CA LYS A 171 -33.84 0.52 10.49
C LYS A 171 -35.17 0.04 9.90
N SER A 172 -35.28 0.03 8.57
CA SER A 172 -36.47 -0.45 7.87
C SER A 172 -36.69 -1.95 8.06
N LEU A 173 -35.61 -2.75 8.01
CA LEU A 173 -35.65 -4.19 8.27
C LEU A 173 -36.06 -4.50 9.71
N THR A 174 -35.52 -3.80 10.71
CA THR A 174 -35.95 -3.98 12.11
C THR A 174 -37.43 -3.65 12.30
N THR A 175 -37.93 -2.61 11.64
CA THR A 175 -39.35 -2.24 11.73
C THR A 175 -40.26 -3.29 11.09
N LEU A 176 -39.82 -3.89 9.98
CA LEU A 176 -40.52 -4.99 9.32
C LEU A 176 -40.59 -6.23 10.21
N ASN A 177 -39.47 -6.65 10.80
CA ASN A 177 -39.44 -7.80 11.70
C ASN A 177 -40.37 -7.62 12.92
N GLN A 178 -40.37 -6.45 13.55
CA GLN A 178 -41.28 -6.15 14.66
C GLN A 178 -42.77 -6.18 14.26
N LYS A 179 -43.10 -5.77 13.02
CA LYS A 179 -44.47 -5.86 12.50
C LYS A 179 -44.90 -7.30 12.21
N ILE A 180 -43.97 -8.16 11.79
CA ILE A 180 -44.22 -9.58 11.56
C ILE A 180 -44.44 -10.29 12.91
N GLU A 181 -43.59 -10.04 13.91
CA GLU A 181 -43.73 -10.63 15.25
C GLU A 181 -45.04 -10.23 15.95
N LYS A 182 -45.55 -9.00 15.74
CA LYS A 182 -46.84 -8.56 16.29
C LYS A 182 -48.07 -9.11 15.57
N LYS A 183 -47.88 -9.75 14.40
CA LYS A 183 -48.96 -10.34 13.59
C LYS A 183 -49.11 -11.85 13.83
N LEU A 184 -48.14 -12.47 14.49
CA LEU A 184 -48.19 -13.84 15.01
C LEU A 184 -48.73 -13.83 16.44
#